data_AF-A0A0F9NMB2-F1
#
_entry.id   AF-A0A0F9NMB2-F1
#
_cell.length_a   1.000
_cell.length_b   1.000
_cell.length_c   1.000
_cell.angle_alpha   90.00
_cell.angle_beta   90.00
_cell.angle_gamma   90.00
#
_symmetry.space_group_name_H-M   'P 1'
#
loop_
_entity.id
_entity.type
_entity.pdbx_description
1 polymer ?
#
loop_
_entity_poly.entity_id
_entity_poly.type
_entity_poly.pdbx_seq_one_letter_code
_entity_poly.pdbx_strand_id
1 'polypeptide(L)'
;MFVTLDAARQVKNKTGLSVNIVPYSDNTEGIMGGDSSNPKWDEYIRQYKRKYKPYIRLIRKYIIENKLIGITGDQQNEWAFEFSDGANLGFSWRAWGDLMQAIVNKREGYMTYYM
;
A
#
# COMPACT_ATOMS: atom_id res chain seq x y z
N MET A 1 12.07 13.05 -8.73
CA MET A 1 10.83 13.87 -8.65
C MET A 1 10.13 13.45 -7.39
N PHE A 2 10.17 14.26 -6.33
CA PHE A 2 9.47 13.96 -5.09
C PHE A 2 7.97 14.18 -5.32
N VAL A 3 7.15 13.16 -5.07
CA VAL A 3 5.70 13.33 -5.03
C VAL A 3 5.40 14.10 -3.75
N THR A 4 5.07 15.38 -3.86
CA THR A 4 4.60 16.16 -2.72
C THR A 4 3.23 15.62 -2.29
N LEU A 5 3.09 15.28 -1.01
CA LEU A 5 1.85 14.76 -0.42
C LEU A 5 0.64 15.68 -0.65
N ASP A 6 0.89 16.97 -0.88
CA ASP A 6 -0.12 18.01 -1.14
C ASP A 6 -0.98 17.79 -2.40
N ALA A 7 -0.59 16.92 -3.32
CA ALA A 7 -1.36 16.64 -4.55
C ALA A 7 -2.23 15.38 -4.49
N ALA A 8 -2.03 14.51 -3.49
CA ALA A 8 -2.65 13.19 -3.47
C ALA A 8 -4.08 13.25 -2.92
N ARG A 9 -5.05 12.83 -3.73
CA ARG A 9 -6.48 12.96 -3.42
C ARG A 9 -6.96 11.79 -2.58
N GLN A 10 -7.84 12.08 -1.63
CA GLN A 10 -8.57 11.07 -0.87
C GLN A 10 -9.34 10.14 -1.81
N VAL A 11 -9.25 8.83 -1.55
CA VAL A 11 -9.99 7.81 -2.30
C VAL A 11 -11.00 7.12 -1.40
N LYS A 12 -12.21 6.88 -1.92
CA LYS A 12 -13.33 6.21 -1.23
C LYS A 12 -13.70 4.89 -1.89
N ASN A 13 -14.15 3.93 -1.09
CA ASN A 13 -14.80 2.71 -1.57
C ASN A 13 -16.34 2.85 -1.58
N LYS A 14 -17.04 1.81 -2.03
CA LYS A 14 -18.51 1.79 -2.12
C LYS A 14 -19.24 1.87 -0.77
N THR A 15 -18.56 1.56 0.33
CA THR A 15 -19.13 1.62 1.69
C THR A 15 -18.87 2.97 2.37
N GLY A 16 -18.27 3.93 1.66
CA GLY A 16 -17.92 5.24 2.19
C GLY A 16 -16.60 5.30 2.95
N LEU A 17 -15.90 4.17 3.13
CA LEU A 17 -14.56 4.15 3.75
C LEU A 17 -13.59 4.90 2.84
N SER A 18 -12.88 5.88 3.41
CA SER A 18 -11.86 6.66 2.71
C SER A 18 -10.46 6.34 3.19
N VAL A 19 -9.46 6.58 2.35
CA VAL A 19 -8.04 6.51 2.72
C VAL A 19 -7.29 7.76 2.24
N ASN A 20 -6.34 8.19 3.06
CA ASN A 20 -5.35 9.23 2.77
C ASN A 20 -3.95 8.73 3.15
N ILE A 21 -2.91 9.29 2.52
CA ILE A 21 -1.54 9.13 3.02
C ILE A 21 -1.30 10.19 4.10
N VAL A 22 -0.69 9.77 5.20
CA VAL A 22 -0.23 10.61 6.31
C VAL A 22 1.21 10.25 6.66
N PRO A 23 1.95 11.10 7.39
CA PRO A 23 3.24 10.71 7.95
C PRO A 23 3.10 9.50 8.89
N TYR A 24 4.09 8.61 8.84
CA TYR A 24 4.18 7.48 9.76
C TYR A 24 4.26 7.98 11.21
N SER A 25 3.58 7.27 12.13
CA SER A 25 3.55 7.61 13.56
C SER A 25 3.49 6.35 14.43
N ASP A 26 3.71 6.50 15.73
CA ASP A 26 3.69 5.38 16.70
C ASP A 26 2.35 4.63 16.77
N ASN A 27 1.26 5.26 16.33
CA ASN A 27 -0.07 4.65 16.27
C ASN A 27 -0.31 3.83 14.99
N THR A 28 0.70 3.71 14.13
CA THR A 28 0.61 3.02 12.84
C THR A 28 0.80 1.52 13.01
N GLU A 29 -0.17 0.72 12.57
CA GLU A 29 -0.02 -0.73 12.53
C GLU A 29 0.83 -1.13 11.31
N GLY A 30 2.00 -1.71 11.57
CA GLY A 30 2.97 -2.08 10.54
C GLY A 30 2.64 -3.39 9.83
N ILE A 31 2.62 -3.36 8.49
CA ILE A 31 2.55 -4.54 7.63
C ILE A 31 3.97 -4.97 7.28
N MET A 32 4.27 -6.22 7.61
CA MET A 32 5.55 -6.87 7.33
C MET A 32 5.48 -7.65 6.02
N GLY A 33 6.62 -7.80 5.36
CA GLY A 33 6.72 -8.48 4.06
C GLY A 33 8.05 -9.20 3.86
N GLY A 34 8.30 -9.58 2.62
CA GLY A 34 9.40 -10.44 2.20
C GLY A 34 8.90 -11.76 1.60
N ASP A 35 7.73 -11.76 0.96
CA ASP A 35 7.19 -12.93 0.27
C ASP A 35 7.95 -13.17 -1.04
N SER A 36 8.92 -14.10 -1.00
CA SER A 36 9.73 -14.45 -2.16
C SER A 36 8.97 -15.23 -3.25
N SER A 37 7.72 -15.61 -3.02
CA SER A 37 6.89 -16.29 -4.02
C SER A 37 6.35 -15.36 -5.12
N ASN A 38 6.44 -14.04 -4.92
CA ASN A 38 5.98 -13.00 -5.85
C ASN A 38 4.52 -13.19 -6.28
N PRO A 39 3.58 -13.16 -5.33
CA PRO A 39 2.17 -13.44 -5.59
C PRO A 39 1.57 -12.45 -6.58
N LYS A 40 0.66 -12.92 -7.44
CA LYS A 40 -0.26 -12.05 -8.18
C LYS A 40 -1.25 -11.39 -7.22
N TRP A 41 -1.91 -10.31 -7.63
CA TRP A 41 -2.86 -9.59 -6.78
C TRP A 41 -3.87 -10.49 -6.02
N ASP A 42 -4.49 -11.44 -6.72
CA ASP A 42 -5.48 -12.34 -6.10
C ASP A 42 -4.87 -13.33 -5.11
N GLU A 43 -3.61 -13.73 -5.33
CA GLU A 43 -2.83 -14.54 -4.38
C GLU A 43 -2.47 -13.71 -3.15
N TYR A 44 -1.97 -12.49 -3.36
CA TYR A 44 -1.58 -11.54 -2.33
C TYR A 44 -2.74 -11.20 -1.39
N ILE A 45 -3.90 -10.80 -1.94
CA ILE A 45 -5.07 -10.43 -1.13
C ILE A 45 -5.69 -11.61 -0.37
N ARG A 46 -5.45 -12.85 -0.81
CA ARG A 46 -5.93 -14.05 -0.11
C ARG A 46 -5.20 -14.28 1.22
N GLN A 47 -3.94 -13.86 1.33
CA GLN A 47 -3.12 -14.04 2.53
C GLN A 47 -3.62 -13.21 3.73
N TYR A 48 -4.27 -12.07 3.46
CA TYR A 48 -4.79 -11.19 4.50
C TYR A 48 -6.06 -11.75 5.17
N LYS A 49 -6.19 -11.52 6.49
CA LYS A 49 -7.44 -11.79 7.23
C LYS A 49 -8.59 -10.96 6.64
N ARG A 50 -9.82 -11.50 6.71
CA ARG A 50 -11.02 -10.87 6.13
C ARG A 50 -11.19 -9.39 6.50
N LYS A 51 -10.86 -9.02 7.75
CA LYS A 51 -10.96 -7.64 8.26
C LYS A 51 -10.01 -6.67 7.55
N TYR A 52 -8.84 -7.10 7.07
CA TYR A 52 -7.88 -6.22 6.41
C TYR A 52 -8.11 -6.06 4.90
N LYS A 53 -8.80 -7.02 4.27
CA LYS A 53 -8.99 -7.01 2.81
C LYS A 53 -9.63 -5.71 2.27
N PRO A 54 -10.61 -5.06 2.94
CA PRO A 54 -11.13 -3.77 2.49
C PRO A 54 -10.06 -2.67 2.46
N TYR A 55 -9.21 -2.58 3.49
CA TYR A 55 -8.13 -1.60 3.58
C TYR A 55 -7.09 -1.80 2.48
N ILE A 56 -6.58 -3.03 2.32
CA ILE A 56 -5.56 -3.34 1.29
C ILE A 56 -6.08 -3.08 -0.13
N ARG A 57 -7.34 -3.40 -0.41
CA ARG A 57 -7.98 -3.06 -1.70
C ARG A 57 -8.10 -1.57 -1.92
N LEU A 58 -8.43 -0.82 -0.86
CA LEU A 58 -8.58 0.63 -0.94
C LEU A 58 -7.21 1.31 -1.12
N ILE A 59 -6.16 0.82 -0.46
CA ILE A 59 -4.77 1.25 -0.70
C ILE A 59 -4.37 1.01 -2.15
N ARG A 60 -4.62 -0.19 -2.71
CA ARG A 60 -4.37 -0.43 -4.15
C ARG A 60 -5.11 0.57 -5.03
N LYS A 61 -6.39 0.82 -4.75
CA LYS A 61 -7.19 1.80 -5.51
C LYS A 61 -6.54 3.18 -5.43
N TYR A 62 -6.14 3.61 -4.23
CA TYR A 62 -5.44 4.87 -3.99
C TYR A 62 -4.15 4.98 -4.81
N ILE A 63 -3.30 3.94 -4.79
CA ILE A 63 -2.04 3.90 -5.54
C ILE A 63 -2.30 4.07 -7.05
N ILE A 64 -3.30 3.37 -7.59
CA ILE A 64 -3.63 3.44 -9.02
C ILE A 64 -4.18 4.83 -9.39
N GLU A 65 -5.15 5.34 -8.64
CA GLU A 65 -5.83 6.61 -8.97
C GLU A 65 -4.90 7.83 -8.80
N ASN A 66 -3.97 7.76 -7.84
CA ASN A 66 -2.96 8.81 -7.63
C ASN A 66 -1.67 8.59 -8.43
N LYS A 67 -1.64 7.64 -9.38
CA LYS A 67 -0.48 7.36 -10.25
C LYS A 67 0.82 7.07 -9.50
N LEU A 68 0.72 6.35 -8.38
CA LEU A 68 1.84 6.01 -7.51
C LEU A 68 2.47 4.66 -7.86
N ILE A 69 2.00 3.99 -8.92
CA ILE A 69 2.57 2.72 -9.40
C ILE A 69 4.06 2.93 -9.76
N GLY A 70 4.93 2.06 -9.26
CA GLY A 70 6.38 2.15 -9.46
C GLY A 70 7.14 2.92 -8.38
N ILE A 71 6.47 3.59 -7.43
CA ILE A 71 7.13 4.16 -6.25
C ILE A 71 7.78 3.06 -5.44
N THR A 72 9.03 3.28 -5.04
CA THR A 72 9.85 2.30 -4.32
C THR A 72 9.72 2.45 -2.81
N GLY A 73 10.17 1.46 -2.06
CA GLY A 73 10.16 1.49 -0.59
C GLY A 73 10.89 2.71 -0.02
N ASP A 74 12.03 3.08 -0.61
CA ASP A 74 12.81 4.26 -0.20
C ASP A 74 12.01 5.57 -0.31
N GLN A 75 11.19 5.68 -1.36
CA GLN A 75 10.35 6.86 -1.59
C GLN A 75 9.11 6.90 -0.69
N GLN A 76 8.64 5.74 -0.22
CA GLN A 76 7.45 5.59 0.61
C GLN A 76 7.76 5.52 2.12
N ASN A 77 9.03 5.45 2.52
CA ASN A 77 9.49 5.05 3.86
C ASN A 77 8.77 5.74 5.05
N GLU A 78 8.28 6.96 4.87
CA GLU A 78 7.60 7.74 5.91
C GLU A 78 6.07 7.80 5.76
N TRP A 79 5.47 6.97 4.90
CA TRP A 79 4.04 7.01 4.64
C TRP A 79 3.30 5.98 5.49
N ALA A 80 2.17 6.41 6.01
CA ALA A 80 1.11 5.54 6.49
C ALA A 80 -0.21 5.86 5.79
N PHE A 81 -1.16 4.94 5.87
CA PHE A 81 -2.47 5.05 5.27
C PHE A 81 -3.51 5.19 6.36
N GLU A 82 -4.03 6.40 6.54
CA GLU A 82 -5.09 6.69 7.49
C GLU A 82 -6.46 6.49 6.84
N PHE A 83 -7.32 5.76 7.53
CA PHE A 83 -8.68 5.46 7.10
C PHE A 83 -9.71 6.22 7.91
N SER A 84 -10.86 6.52 7.31
CA SER A 84 -11.94 7.28 7.98
C SER A 84 -12.56 6.60 9.20
N ASP A 85 -12.32 5.30 9.39
CA ASP A 85 -12.76 4.54 10.56
C ASP A 85 -11.71 4.51 11.69
N GLY A 86 -10.62 5.27 11.54
CA GLY A 86 -9.54 5.39 12.52
C GLY A 86 -8.44 4.34 12.38
N ALA A 87 -8.56 3.38 11.45
CA ALA A 87 -7.46 2.47 11.17
C ALA A 87 -6.28 3.25 10.55
N ASN A 88 -5.05 2.85 10.89
CA ASN A 88 -3.83 3.43 10.34
C ASN A 88 -2.82 2.32 10.04
N LEU A 89 -2.45 2.18 8.77
CA LEU A 89 -1.59 1.08 8.29
C LEU A 89 -0.32 1.62 7.63
N GLY A 90 0.83 1.12 8.05
CA GLY A 90 2.13 1.40 7.43
C GLY A 90 2.69 0.15 6.78
N PHE A 91 3.55 0.30 5.78
CA PHE A 91 4.25 -0.83 5.17
C PHE A 91 5.74 -0.75 5.49
N SER A 92 6.32 -1.85 5.94
CA SER A 92 7.78 -2.01 5.85
C SER A 92 8.23 -1.97 4.39
N TRP A 93 9.49 -1.62 4.13
CA TRP A 93 10.06 -1.65 2.78
C TRP A 93 9.78 -2.94 2.00
N ARG A 94 9.93 -4.09 2.67
CA ARG A 94 9.64 -5.38 2.03
C ARG A 94 8.17 -5.54 1.70
N ALA A 95 7.28 -5.17 2.63
CA ALA A 95 5.84 -5.25 2.40
C ALA A 95 5.36 -4.32 1.29
N TRP A 96 5.97 -3.14 1.17
CA TRP A 96 5.71 -2.23 0.06
C TRP A 96 6.12 -2.86 -1.27
N GLY A 97 7.30 -3.47 -1.32
CA GLY A 97 7.76 -4.22 -2.49
C GLY A 97 6.79 -5.33 -2.90
N ASP A 98 6.33 -6.14 -1.93
CA ASP A 98 5.35 -7.21 -2.17
C ASP A 98 4.03 -6.64 -2.72
N LEU A 99 3.54 -5.54 -2.12
CA LEU A 99 2.32 -4.86 -2.57
C LEU A 99 2.46 -4.37 -4.01
N MET A 100 3.55 -3.68 -4.34
CA MET A 100 3.76 -3.09 -5.65
C MET A 100 3.96 -4.15 -6.73
N GLN A 101 4.73 -5.19 -6.44
CA GLN A 101 4.88 -6.35 -7.32
C GLN A 101 3.52 -7.00 -7.60
N ALA A 102 2.67 -7.18 -6.57
CA ALA A 102 1.35 -7.76 -6.72
C ALA A 102 0.39 -6.86 -7.54
N ILE A 103 0.48 -5.53 -7.38
CA ILE A 103 -0.30 -4.55 -8.16
C ILE A 103 0.12 -4.55 -9.63
N VAL A 104 1.43 -4.54 -9.90
CA VAL A 104 1.98 -4.54 -11.27
C VAL A 104 1.72 -5.88 -11.96
N ASN A 105 1.65 -6.97 -11.20
CA ASN A 105 1.23 -8.30 -11.66
C ASN A 105 2.12 -8.90 -12.77
N LYS A 106 3.38 -8.46 -12.86
CA LYS A 106 4.38 -8.96 -13.84
C LYS A 106 5.35 -10.00 -13.27
N ARG A 107 5.26 -10.32 -11.98
CA ARG A 107 6.17 -11.25 -11.26
C ARG A 107 7.65 -10.86 -11.35
N GLU A 108 7.95 -9.57 -11.39
CA GLU A 108 9.32 -9.04 -11.49
C GLU A 108 10.12 -9.25 -10.20
N GLY A 109 9.44 -9.45 -9.07
CA GLY A 109 10.05 -9.58 -7.75
C GLY A 109 9.86 -8.34 -6.88
N TYR A 110 9.73 -8.51 -5.56
CA TYR A 110 9.61 -7.36 -4.64
C TYR A 110 10.85 -6.44 -4.68
N MET A 111 12.03 -6.99 -5.01
CA MET A 111 13.29 -6.26 -5.12
C MET A 111 13.26 -5.17 -6.20
N THR A 112 12.43 -5.31 -7.23
CA THR A 112 12.23 -4.28 -8.27
C THR A 112 11.64 -2.99 -7.70
N TYR A 113 10.91 -3.09 -6.59
CA TYR A 113 10.22 -1.96 -5.95
C TYR A 113 10.80 -1.66 -4.56
N TYR A 114 11.98 -2.21 -4.25
CA TYR A 114 12.60 -2.11 -2.94
C TYR A 114 13.36 -0.78 -2.75
N MET A 115 14.15 -0.34 -3.75
CA MET A 115 14.93 0.92 -3.78
C MET A 115 14.55 1.78 -4.98
#